data_AF-B1TGC2-F1
#
_entry.id   AF-B1TGC2-F1
#
_cell.length_a   1.000
_cell.length_b   1.000
_cell.length_c   1.000
_cell.angle_alpha   90.00
_cell.angle_beta   90.00
_cell.angle_gamma   90.00
#
_symmetry.space_group_name_H-M   'P 1'
#
loop_
_entity.id
_entity.type
_entity.pdbx_description
1 polymer ?
#
loop_
_entity_poly.entity_id
_entity_poly.type
_entity_poly.pdbx_seq_one_letter_code
_entity_poly.pdbx_strand_id
1 'polypeptide(L)'
;MSPAVARFFGVKSFGAGARATSGNLSAHGLAFVPQADYDPLLWAADVNFVRGEDSFVRAQWARKPFVWHIYPQADDAHLPKLDAALAHLSTGLADAPRTALERFWHAWNGAGTPDWGDLLQHRAALDANAARWADVLASVGDLAGKLAGFAKSQLK
;
A
#
# COMPACT_ATOMS: atom_id res chain seq x y z
N MET A 1 -12.34 11.41 -10.26
CA MET A 1 -11.37 12.49 -10.63
C MET A 1 -10.56 12.84 -9.40
N SER A 2 -9.26 13.14 -9.54
CA SER A 2 -8.41 13.54 -8.40
C SER A 2 -8.18 15.07 -8.39
N PRO A 3 -8.84 15.84 -7.50
CA PRO A 3 -8.65 17.29 -7.43
C PRO A 3 -7.24 17.71 -7.03
N ALA A 4 -6.56 16.90 -6.20
CA ALA A 4 -5.18 17.17 -5.78
C ALA A 4 -4.20 17.10 -6.96
N VAL A 5 -4.31 16.05 -7.80
CA VAL A 5 -3.48 15.88 -8.99
C VAL A 5 -3.78 16.97 -10.03
N ALA A 6 -5.06 17.28 -10.25
CA ALA A 6 -5.46 18.34 -11.18
C ALA A 6 -4.85 19.70 -10.80
N ARG A 7 -4.93 20.05 -9.51
CA ARG A 7 -4.34 21.28 -8.95
C ARG A 7 -2.82 21.31 -9.10
N PHE A 8 -2.12 20.21 -8.86
CA PHE A 8 -0.66 20.13 -9.02
C PHE A 8 -0.23 20.44 -10.46
N PHE A 9 -0.93 19.89 -11.46
CA PHE A 9 -0.63 20.12 -12.88
C PHE A 9 -1.28 21.40 -13.45
N GLY A 10 -2.02 22.18 -12.64
CA GLY A 10 -2.72 23.38 -13.12
C GLY A 10 -3.85 23.11 -14.13
N VAL A 11 -4.43 21.91 -14.14
CA VAL A 11 -5.52 21.52 -15.05
C VAL A 11 -6.88 21.51 -14.35
N LYS A 12 -7.97 21.68 -15.11
CA LYS A 12 -9.33 21.72 -14.56
C LYS A 12 -9.75 20.39 -13.91
N SER A 13 -9.34 19.26 -14.50
CA SER A 13 -9.67 17.93 -13.99
C SER A 13 -8.62 16.91 -14.41
N PHE A 14 -8.49 15.84 -13.63
CA PHE A 14 -7.61 14.72 -13.93
C PHE A 14 -8.39 13.41 -13.70
N GLY A 15 -8.74 12.74 -14.79
CA GLY A 15 -9.56 11.53 -14.84
C GLY A 15 -9.05 10.54 -15.89
N ALA A 16 -9.82 9.50 -16.20
CA ALA A 16 -9.43 8.47 -17.15
C ALA A 16 -9.01 9.06 -18.52
N GLY A 17 -7.88 8.62 -19.04
CA GLY A 17 -7.30 9.10 -20.31
C GLY A 17 -6.51 10.40 -20.21
N ALA A 18 -6.57 11.13 -19.08
CA ALA A 18 -5.77 12.35 -18.89
C ALA A 18 -4.27 12.03 -18.85
N ARG A 19 -3.47 12.98 -19.36
CA ARG A 19 -2.00 12.92 -19.34
C ARG A 19 -1.45 14.29 -18.98
N ALA A 20 -0.41 14.33 -18.16
CA ALA A 20 0.29 15.57 -17.81
C ALA A 20 1.76 15.26 -17.49
N THR A 21 2.62 16.27 -17.65
CA THR A 21 4.06 16.15 -17.38
C THR A 21 4.56 17.35 -16.58
N SER A 22 5.51 17.12 -15.68
CA SER A 22 6.24 18.18 -14.95
C SER A 22 7.68 17.74 -14.70
N GLY A 23 8.64 18.32 -15.42
CA GLY A 23 10.03 17.84 -15.42
C GLY A 23 10.10 16.35 -15.83
N ASN A 24 10.68 15.52 -14.95
CA ASN A 24 10.80 14.07 -15.15
C ASN A 24 9.56 13.27 -14.72
N LEU A 25 8.50 13.93 -14.22
CA LEU A 25 7.26 13.27 -13.82
C LEU A 25 6.29 13.21 -15.01
N SER A 26 5.82 12.01 -15.34
CA SER A 26 4.69 11.77 -16.23
C SER A 26 3.53 11.15 -15.45
N ALA A 27 2.34 11.72 -15.58
CA ALA A 27 1.12 11.24 -14.93
C ALA A 27 0.10 10.77 -15.96
N HIS A 28 -0.50 9.61 -15.71
CA HIS A 28 -1.54 9.01 -16.54
C HIS A 28 -2.79 8.72 -15.69
N GLY A 29 -3.93 9.26 -16.10
CA GLY A 29 -5.21 8.95 -15.50
C GLY A 29 -5.75 7.63 -16.03
N LEU A 30 -5.92 6.64 -15.16
CA LEU A 30 -6.50 5.35 -15.51
C LEU A 30 -8.01 5.34 -15.26
N ALA A 31 -8.73 4.54 -16.05
CA ALA A 31 -10.12 4.23 -15.77
C ALA A 31 -10.21 3.36 -14.51
N PHE A 32 -11.35 3.45 -13.80
CA PHE A 32 -11.63 2.48 -12.76
C PHE A 32 -11.80 1.09 -13.40
N VAL A 33 -11.21 0.08 -12.79
CA VAL A 33 -11.23 -1.29 -13.29
C VAL A 33 -12.05 -2.19 -12.38
N PRO A 34 -12.64 -3.29 -12.90
CA PRO A 34 -13.17 -4.36 -12.06
C PRO A 34 -12.13 -4.87 -11.07
N GLN A 35 -12.57 -5.39 -9.91
CA GLN A 35 -11.66 -5.86 -8.86
C GLN A 35 -10.67 -6.93 -9.36
N ALA A 36 -11.12 -7.84 -10.23
CA ALA A 36 -10.29 -8.88 -10.83
C ALA A 36 -9.13 -8.32 -11.68
N ASP A 37 -9.29 -7.12 -12.23
CA ASP A 37 -8.31 -6.46 -13.09
C ASP A 37 -7.43 -5.46 -12.32
N TYR A 38 -7.66 -5.29 -11.01
CA TYR A 38 -6.88 -4.39 -10.18
C TYR A 38 -5.50 -4.96 -9.80
N ASP A 39 -5.41 -6.27 -9.54
CA ASP A 39 -4.12 -6.89 -9.16
C ASP A 39 -3.04 -6.78 -10.24
N PRO A 40 -3.33 -6.99 -11.55
CA PRO A 40 -2.35 -6.74 -12.61
C PRO A 40 -1.75 -5.32 -12.58
N LEU A 41 -2.53 -4.31 -12.17
CA LEU A 41 -2.01 -2.94 -12.01
C LEU A 41 -1.01 -2.86 -10.86
N LEU A 42 -1.30 -3.53 -9.74
CA LEU A 42 -0.40 -3.59 -8.58
C LEU A 42 0.91 -4.32 -8.92
N TRP A 43 0.85 -5.38 -9.73
CA TRP A 43 2.01 -6.18 -10.12
C TRP A 43 2.93 -5.44 -11.08
N ALA A 44 2.36 -4.63 -11.98
CA ALA A 44 3.09 -3.83 -12.94
C ALA A 44 3.81 -2.63 -12.31
N ALA A 45 3.33 -2.14 -11.16
CA ALA A 45 3.92 -1.03 -10.46
C ALA A 45 5.19 -1.41 -9.68
N ASP A 46 6.07 -0.44 -9.55
CA ASP A 46 7.28 -0.53 -8.72
C ASP A 46 6.99 -0.28 -7.23
N VAL A 47 6.16 0.72 -6.95
CA VAL A 47 5.70 1.08 -5.60
C VAL A 47 4.21 1.40 -5.68
N ASN A 48 3.43 0.83 -4.77
CA ASN A 48 1.97 1.01 -4.76
C ASN A 48 1.52 1.94 -3.63
N PHE A 49 0.67 2.92 -3.91
CA PHE A 49 -0.01 3.71 -2.89
C PHE A 49 -1.48 3.28 -2.84
N VAL A 50 -1.87 2.65 -1.73
CA VAL A 50 -3.18 1.99 -1.57
C VAL A 50 -3.91 2.52 -0.34
N ARG A 51 -5.20 2.22 -0.21
CA ARG A 51 -6.03 2.74 0.90
C ARG A 51 -7.12 1.78 1.34
N GLY A 52 -7.69 2.02 2.52
CA GLY A 52 -8.75 1.16 3.06
C GLY A 52 -8.25 -0.25 3.32
N GLU A 53 -9.13 -1.25 3.26
CA GLU A 53 -8.79 -2.62 3.67
C GLU A 53 -8.47 -3.54 2.48
N ASP A 54 -9.34 -3.61 1.47
CA ASP A 54 -9.16 -4.56 0.38
C ASP A 54 -7.86 -4.29 -0.41
N SER A 55 -7.66 -3.07 -0.89
CA SER A 55 -6.43 -2.74 -1.64
C SER A 55 -5.15 -2.81 -0.78
N PHE A 56 -5.26 -2.66 0.55
CA PHE A 56 -4.16 -2.91 1.48
C PHE A 56 -3.77 -4.39 1.51
N VAL A 57 -4.75 -5.30 1.52
CA VAL A 57 -4.50 -6.74 1.40
C VAL A 57 -3.96 -7.10 0.02
N ARG A 58 -4.55 -6.57 -1.06
CA ARG A 58 -4.09 -6.84 -2.43
C ARG A 58 -2.64 -6.41 -2.66
N ALA A 59 -2.24 -5.24 -2.13
CA ALA A 59 -0.86 -4.74 -2.26
C ALA A 59 0.18 -5.63 -1.60
N GLN A 60 -0.15 -6.27 -0.47
CA GLN A 60 0.73 -7.24 0.18
C GLN A 60 0.96 -8.47 -0.72
N TRP A 61 -0.09 -8.95 -1.39
CA TRP A 61 0.01 -10.05 -2.35
C TRP A 61 0.72 -9.69 -3.66
N ALA A 62 0.83 -8.41 -3.98
CA ALA A 62 1.57 -7.96 -5.17
C ALA A 62 3.08 -8.15 -5.05
N ARG A 63 3.61 -8.42 -3.84
CA ARG A 63 5.06 -8.61 -3.59
C ARG A 63 5.90 -7.38 -4.00
N LYS A 64 5.32 -6.19 -3.91
CA LYS A 64 5.95 -4.90 -4.21
C LYS A 64 5.92 -4.02 -2.96
N PRO A 65 6.89 -3.11 -2.76
CA PRO A 65 6.79 -2.07 -1.76
C PRO A 65 5.49 -1.28 -1.93
N PHE A 66 4.87 -0.91 -0.83
CA PHE A 66 3.65 -0.13 -0.85
C PHE A 66 3.54 0.81 0.34
N VAL A 67 2.66 1.80 0.21
CA VAL A 67 2.31 2.78 1.24
C VAL A 67 0.81 2.71 1.48
N TRP A 68 0.43 2.52 2.74
CA TRP A 68 -0.96 2.45 3.14
C TRP A 68 -1.47 3.80 3.63
N HIS A 69 -2.47 4.35 2.94
CA HIS A 69 -3.27 5.46 3.43
C HIS A 69 -4.48 4.89 4.19
N ILE A 70 -4.37 4.82 5.52
CA ILE A 70 -5.44 4.33 6.38
C ILE A 70 -6.53 5.40 6.50
N TYR A 71 -7.80 4.99 6.62
CA TYR A 71 -8.88 5.96 6.85
C TYR A 71 -8.75 6.54 8.27
N PRO A 72 -8.76 7.88 8.42
CA PRO A 72 -8.83 8.49 9.74
C PRO A 72 -10.08 8.04 10.48
N GLN A 73 -9.92 7.70 11.75
CA GLN A 73 -10.99 7.33 12.67
C GLN A 73 -11.01 8.29 13.86
N ALA A 74 -12.15 8.35 14.56
CA ALA A 74 -12.29 9.14 15.77
C ALA A 74 -11.20 8.79 16.80
N ASP A 75 -10.77 9.79 17.57
CA ASP A 75 -9.75 9.67 18.62
C ASP A 75 -8.42 9.05 18.15
N ASP A 76 -8.07 9.26 16.88
CA ASP A 76 -6.85 8.74 16.26
C ASP A 76 -6.68 7.21 16.38
N ALA A 77 -7.78 6.47 16.55
CA ALA A 77 -7.77 5.00 16.71
C ALA A 77 -7.18 4.22 15.50
N HIS A 78 -7.00 4.91 14.38
CA HIS A 78 -6.35 4.38 13.18
C HIS A 78 -4.82 4.29 13.32
N LEU A 79 -4.19 5.14 14.14
CA LEU A 79 -2.73 5.15 14.30
C LEU A 79 -2.18 3.86 14.94
N PRO A 80 -2.77 3.31 16.02
CA PRO A 80 -2.33 2.01 16.55
C PRO A 80 -2.45 0.87 15.52
N LYS A 81 -3.44 0.92 14.61
CA LYS A 81 -3.60 -0.05 13.53
C LYS A 81 -2.51 0.10 12.46
N LEU A 82 -2.12 1.35 12.15
CA LEU A 82 -0.99 1.66 11.27
C LEU A 82 0.32 1.11 11.85
N ASP A 83 0.58 1.36 13.13
CA ASP A 83 1.79 0.94 13.84
C ASP A 83 1.90 -0.57 13.93
N ALA A 84 0.79 -1.24 14.27
CA ALA A 84 0.74 -2.70 14.31
C ALA A 84 1.02 -3.29 12.92
N ALA A 85 0.43 -2.74 11.86
CA ALA A 85 0.71 -3.18 10.51
C ALA A 85 2.19 -3.01 10.14
N LEU A 86 2.77 -1.83 10.41
CA LEU A 86 4.19 -1.54 10.18
C LEU A 86 5.11 -2.52 10.92
N ALA A 87 4.85 -2.78 12.20
CA ALA A 87 5.65 -3.69 13.02
C ALA A 87 5.68 -5.12 12.43
N HIS A 88 4.54 -5.62 11.97
CA HIS A 88 4.46 -6.95 11.34
C HIS A 88 5.12 -6.97 9.95
N LEU A 89 4.75 -6.01 9.09
CA LEU A 89 5.24 -5.93 7.70
C LEU A 89 6.75 -5.74 7.62
N SER A 90 7.33 -4.98 8.54
CA SER A 90 8.77 -4.68 8.58
C SER A 90 9.60 -5.73 9.33
N THR A 91 8.97 -6.79 9.86
CA THR A 91 9.69 -7.84 10.61
C THR A 91 10.81 -8.44 9.75
N GLY A 92 12.07 -8.28 10.14
CA GLY A 92 13.23 -8.78 9.39
C GLY A 92 13.91 -7.74 8.49
N LEU A 93 13.36 -6.53 8.37
CA LEU A 93 14.13 -5.38 7.88
C LEU A 93 15.15 -4.96 8.94
N ALA A 94 16.33 -4.54 8.46
CA ALA A 94 17.31 -3.81 9.25
C ALA A 94 16.74 -2.45 9.70
N ASP A 95 17.39 -1.83 10.69
CA ASP A 95 16.86 -0.63 11.35
C ASP A 95 16.67 0.55 10.40
N ALA A 96 17.67 0.87 9.57
CA ALA A 96 17.58 1.99 8.63
C ALA A 96 16.39 1.90 7.64
N PRO A 97 16.23 0.83 6.84
CA PRO A 97 15.09 0.71 5.92
C PRO A 97 13.74 0.63 6.64
N ARG A 98 13.71 0.05 7.85
CA ARG A 98 12.50 0.03 8.68
C ARG A 98 12.09 1.44 9.11
N THR A 99 13.02 2.20 9.69
CA THR A 99 12.75 3.56 10.15
C THR A 99 12.34 4.48 9.00
N ALA A 100 12.96 4.35 7.82
CA ALA A 100 12.56 5.10 6.63
C ALA A 100 11.12 4.77 6.21
N LEU A 101 10.76 3.48 6.19
CA LEU A 101 9.39 3.02 5.88
C LEU A 101 8.36 3.56 6.88
N GLU A 102 8.63 3.42 8.17
CA GLU A 102 7.77 3.90 9.26
C GLU A 102 7.54 5.41 9.15
N ARG A 103 8.62 6.19 9.07
CA ARG A 103 8.54 7.66 8.91
C ARG A 103 7.74 8.05 7.68
N PHE A 104 7.97 7.37 6.56
CA PHE A 104 7.25 7.66 5.33
C PHE A 104 5.75 7.37 5.45
N TRP A 105 5.37 6.22 6.02
CA TRP A 105 3.96 5.86 6.24
C TRP A 105 3.28 6.86 7.18
N HIS A 106 3.93 7.24 8.28
CA HIS A 106 3.40 8.24 9.20
C HIS A 106 3.22 9.61 8.53
N ALA A 107 4.22 10.09 7.80
CA ALA A 107 4.14 11.36 7.10
C ALA A 107 3.07 11.34 6.01
N TRP A 108 2.90 10.22 5.30
CA TRP A 108 1.84 10.06 4.30
C TRP A 108 0.44 10.10 4.94
N ASN A 109 0.31 9.68 6.20
CA ASN A 109 -0.92 9.75 6.97
C ASN A 109 -1.02 11.02 7.85
N GLY A 110 -0.21 12.05 7.58
CA GLY A 110 -0.36 13.39 8.16
C GLY A 110 0.65 13.77 9.24
N ALA A 111 1.53 12.86 9.66
CA ALA A 111 2.55 13.14 10.67
C ALA A 111 3.88 13.59 10.03
N GLY A 112 3.92 14.84 9.56
CA GLY A 112 5.12 15.45 8.97
C GLY A 112 5.10 15.51 7.44
N THR A 113 6.28 15.50 6.81
CA THR A 113 6.43 15.56 5.34
C THR A 113 7.09 14.29 4.82
N PRO A 114 6.50 13.58 3.84
CA PRO A 114 7.10 12.37 3.29
C PRO A 114 8.46 12.65 2.63
N ASP A 115 9.48 11.89 3.00
CA ASP A 115 10.81 11.93 2.38
C ASP A 115 10.96 10.78 1.38
N TRP A 116 10.73 11.08 0.10
CA TRP A 116 10.85 10.09 -0.97
C TRP A 116 12.28 9.63 -1.21
N GLY A 117 13.27 10.51 -0.98
CA GLY A 117 14.68 10.18 -1.17
C GLY A 117 15.15 9.15 -0.15
N ASP A 118 14.80 9.36 1.13
CA ASP A 118 15.10 8.44 2.24
C ASP A 118 14.44 7.07 2.05
N LEU A 119 13.20 7.01 1.57
CA LEU A 119 12.55 5.73 1.29
C LEU A 119 13.24 5.01 0.11
N LEU A 120 13.52 5.72 -0.98
CA LEU A 120 14.05 5.11 -2.20
C LEU A 120 15.48 4.59 -2.09
N GLN A 121 16.34 5.21 -1.28
CA GLN A 121 17.70 4.67 -1.06
C GLN A 121 17.67 3.24 -0.49
N HIS A 122 16.56 2.84 0.13
CA HIS A 122 16.35 1.51 0.70
C HIS A 122 15.54 0.57 -0.19
N ARG A 123 15.27 0.93 -1.45
CA ARG A 123 14.36 0.20 -2.36
C ARG A 123 14.63 -1.30 -2.44
N ALA A 124 15.88 -1.72 -2.62
CA ALA A 124 16.23 -3.13 -2.74
C ALA A 124 15.86 -3.95 -1.48
N ALA A 125 16.04 -3.35 -0.28
CA ALA A 125 15.67 -4.00 0.97
C ALA A 125 14.15 -4.09 1.12
N LEU A 126 13.43 -3.05 0.71
CA LEU A 126 11.96 -3.01 0.72
C LEU A 126 11.36 -4.01 -0.27
N ASP A 127 11.92 -4.15 -1.48
CA ASP A 127 11.49 -5.15 -2.48
C ASP A 127 11.66 -6.58 -1.93
N ALA A 128 12.84 -6.88 -1.37
CA ALA A 128 13.11 -8.19 -0.77
C ALA A 128 12.17 -8.49 0.40
N ASN A 129 11.90 -7.49 1.25
CA ASN A 129 10.97 -7.63 2.35
C ASN A 129 9.52 -7.84 1.90
N ALA A 130 9.06 -7.13 0.87
CA ALA A 130 7.70 -7.29 0.34
C ALA A 130 7.47 -8.72 -0.20
N ALA A 131 8.46 -9.28 -0.90
CA ALA A 131 8.43 -10.67 -1.36
C ALA A 131 8.38 -11.65 -0.18
N ARG A 132 9.30 -11.51 0.78
CA ARG A 132 9.36 -12.35 1.98
C ARG A 132 8.05 -12.28 2.78
N TRP A 133 7.48 -11.10 2.96
CA TRP A 133 6.24 -10.92 3.70
C TRP A 133 5.07 -11.65 3.05
N ALA A 134 4.95 -11.58 1.73
CA ALA A 134 3.92 -12.33 1.01
C ALA A 134 4.08 -13.86 1.19
N ASP A 135 5.32 -14.37 1.28
CA ASP A 135 5.57 -15.79 1.59
C ASP A 135 5.14 -16.15 3.01
N VAL A 136 5.40 -15.26 3.98
CA VAL A 136 4.91 -15.43 5.37
C VAL A 136 3.38 -15.49 5.38
N LEU A 137 2.69 -14.57 4.70
CA LEU A 137 1.23 -14.60 4.60
C LEU A 137 0.72 -15.90 3.98
N ALA A 138 1.36 -16.37 2.90
CA ALA A 138 0.97 -17.61 2.23
C ALA A 138 1.06 -18.83 3.16
N SER A 139 2.07 -18.87 4.03
CA SER A 139 2.28 -19.98 4.97
C SER A 139 1.17 -20.14 6.02
N VAL A 140 0.42 -19.08 6.30
CA VAL A 140 -0.62 -19.06 7.33
C VAL A 140 -1.96 -19.66 6.81
N GLY A 141 -2.08 -19.88 5.49
CA GLY A 141 -3.32 -20.31 4.82
C GLY A 141 -4.34 -19.17 4.67
N ASP A 142 -5.48 -19.46 4.04
CA ASP A 142 -6.49 -18.45 3.72
C ASP A 142 -7.68 -18.42 4.69
N LEU A 143 -8.37 -17.28 4.73
CA LEU A 143 -9.53 -17.06 5.59
C LEU A 143 -10.69 -18.00 5.26
N ALA A 144 -10.96 -18.25 3.97
CA ALA A 144 -12.10 -19.06 3.54
C ALA A 144 -11.92 -20.52 3.94
N GLY A 145 -10.72 -21.08 3.76
CA GLY A 145 -10.34 -22.41 4.21
C GLY A 145 -10.47 -22.58 5.73
N LYS A 146 -9.99 -21.59 6.51
CA LYS A 146 -10.13 -21.59 7.97
C LYS A 146 -11.60 -21.52 8.41
N LEU A 147 -12.39 -20.66 7.76
CA LEU A 147 -13.81 -20.50 8.06
C LEU A 147 -14.59 -21.79 7.74
N ALA A 148 -14.31 -22.45 6.61
CA ALA A 148 -14.90 -23.73 6.25
C ALA A 148 -14.53 -24.83 7.26
N GLY A 149 -13.27 -24.87 7.70
CA GLY A 149 -12.81 -25.77 8.74
C GLY A 149 -13.54 -25.57 10.08
N PHE A 150 -13.71 -24.31 10.48
CA PHE A 150 -14.48 -23.94 11.67
C PHE A 150 -15.96 -24.34 11.56
N ALA A 151 -16.63 -24.04 10.44
CA ALA A 151 -18.02 -24.42 10.24
C ALA A 151 -18.22 -25.95 10.34
N LYS A 152 -17.28 -26.73 9.80
CA LYS A 152 -17.29 -28.20 9.91
C LYS A 152 -17.12 -28.69 11.36
N SER A 153 -16.37 -27.98 12.22
CA SER A 153 -16.20 -28.37 13.61
C SER A 153 -17.43 -28.09 14.48
N GLN A 154 -18.27 -27.12 14.10
CA GLN A 154 -19.52 -26.80 14.81
C GLN A 154 -20.69 -27.75 14.47
N LEU A 155 -20.54 -28.55 13.41
CA LEU A 155 -21.52 -29.56 12.99
C LEU A 155 -21.26 -30.95 13.61
N LYS A 156 -20.18 -31.09 14.39
CA LYS A 156 -19.85 -32.30 15.15
C LYS A 156 -20.23 -32.12 16.61
#